data_AF-W2U7C0-F1
#
_entry.id   AF-W2U7C0-F1
#
_cell.length_a   1.000
_cell.length_b   1.000
_cell.length_c   1.000
_cell.angle_alpha   90.00
_cell.angle_beta   90.00
_cell.angle_gamma   90.00
#
_symmetry.space_group_name_H-M   'P 1'
#
loop_
_entity.id
_entity.type
_entity.pdbx_description
1 polymer ?
#
loop_
_entity_poly.entity_id
_entity_poly.type
_entity_poly.pdbx_seq_one_letter_code
_entity_poly.pdbx_strand_id
1 'polypeptide(L)' 'MNLERLGSLAGKGVGVLGLLVLLLSLIRLDGAGVGLGVMLALYGLGLLLLSGVYGELKAVREALGKRWDG' A
#
# COMPACT_ATOMS: atom_id res chain seq x y z
N MET A 1 -11.68 -0.48 14.10
CA MET A 1 -11.36 -0.97 12.73
C MET A 1 -9.84 -1.04 12.60
N ASN A 2 -9.29 -2.19 12.16
CA ASN A 2 -7.84 -2.39 12.05
C ASN A 2 -7.26 -1.54 10.90
N LEU A 3 -6.55 -0.45 11.22
CA LEU A 3 -5.88 0.41 10.23
C LEU A 3 -4.92 -0.37 9.33
N GLU A 4 -4.24 -1.41 9.85
CA GLU A 4 -3.40 -2.30 9.03
C GLU A 4 -4.20 -2.98 7.92
N ARG A 5 -5.39 -3.50 8.22
CA ARG A 5 -6.22 -4.18 7.23
C ARG A 5 -6.77 -3.21 6.19
N LEU A 6 -7.14 -2.00 6.61
CA LEU A 6 -7.60 -0.94 5.70
C LEU A 6 -6.47 -0.45 4.79
N GLY A 7 -5.28 -0.19 5.34
CA GLY A 7 -4.11 0.23 4.58
C GLY A 7 -3.63 -0.85 3.60
N SER A 8 -3.65 -2.12 4.01
CA SER A 8 -3.32 -3.24 3.13
C SER A 8 -4.35 -3.44 2.01
N LEU A 9 -5.65 -3.37 2.31
CA LEU A 9 -6.70 -3.47 1.29
C LEU A 9 -6.64 -2.29 0.30
N ALA A 10 -6.48 -1.07 0.81
CA ALA A 10 -6.36 0.12 -0.02
C ALA A 10 -5.10 0.06 -0.89
N GLY A 11 -3.95 -0.29 -0.32
CA GLY A 11 -2.69 -0.43 -1.06
C GLY A 11 -2.76 -1.50 -2.16
N LYS A 12 -3.33 -2.67 -1.86
CA LYS A 12 -3.58 -3.72 -2.87
C LYS A 12 -4.55 -3.25 -3.95
N GLY A 13 -5.67 -2.65 -3.56
CA GLY A 13 -6.68 -2.17 -4.50
C GLY A 13 -6.14 -1.12 -5.45
N VAL A 14 -5.49 -0.09 -4.91
CA VAL A 14 -4.91 1.00 -5.72
C VAL A 14 -3.74 0.49 -6.57
N GLY A 15 -2.90 -0.39 -6.04
CA GLY A 15 -1.79 -0.98 -6.79
C GLY A 15 -2.26 -1.81 -7.99
N VAL A 16 -3.28 -2.66 -7.80
CA VAL A 16 -3.89 -3.46 -8.88
C VAL A 16 -4.55 -2.58 -9.93
N LEU A 17 -5.29 -1.55 -9.51
CA LEU A 17 -5.89 -0.58 -10.43
C LEU A 17 -4.82 0.16 -11.25
N GLY A 18 -3.71 0.58 -10.62
CA GLY A 18 -2.59 1.20 -11.31
C GLY A 18 -1.95 0.27 -12.36
N LEU A 19 -1.76 -1.01 -12.03
CA LEU A 19 -1.24 -2.01 -12.97
C LEU A 19 -2.18 -2.24 -14.16
N LEU A 20 -3.49 -2.30 -13.92
CA LEU A 20 -4.49 -2.45 -14.97
C LEU A 20 -4.52 -1.24 -15.90
N VAL A 21 -4.49 -0.02 -15.35
CA VAL A 21 -4.41 1.22 -16.13
C VAL A 21 -3.14 1.25 -16.96
N LEU A 22 -2.00 0.87 -16.37
CA LEU A 22 -0.71 0.80 -17.07
C LEU A 22 -0.78 -0.17 -18.27
N LEU A 23 -1.30 -1.38 -18.06
CA LEU A 23 -1.43 -2.39 -19.11
C LEU A 23 -2.37 -1.93 -20.24
N LEU A 24 -3.53 -1.38 -19.88
CA LEU A 24 -4.47 -0.85 -20.87
C LEU A 24 -3.89 0.32 -21.67
N SER A 25 -3.09 1.17 -21.02
CA SER A 25 -2.45 2.32 -21.65
C SER A 25 -1.30 1.92 -22.56
N LEU A 26 -0.52 0.88 -22.18
CA LEU A 26 0.51 0.30 -23.04
C LEU A 26 -0.10 -0.31 -24.32
N ILE A 27 -1.23 -1.01 -24.21
CA ILE A 27 -1.95 -1.55 -25.37
C ILE A 27 -2.44 -0.41 -26.29
N ARG A 28 -2.86 0.72 -25.70
CA ARG A 28 -3.36 1.89 -26.43
C ARG A 28 -2.27 2.86 -26.90
N LEU A 29 -1.00 2.62 -26.57
CA LEU A 29 0.12 3.56 -26.79
C LEU A 29 -0.16 4.97 -26.22
N ASP A 30 -0.92 5.04 -25.12
CA ASP A 30 -1.24 6.29 -24.43
C ASP A 30 -0.18 6.59 -23.36
N GLY A 31 0.73 7.51 -23.68
CA GLY A 31 1.80 7.93 -22.77
C GLY A 31 1.30 8.56 -21.46
N ALA A 32 0.15 9.24 -21.47
CA ALA A 32 -0.42 9.83 -20.26
C ALA A 32 -0.99 8.75 -19.33
N GLY A 33 -1.64 7.74 -19.91
CA GLY A 33 -2.15 6.59 -19.18
C GLY A 33 -1.04 5.70 -18.58
N VAL A 34 0.11 5.59 -19.25
CA VAL A 34 1.30 4.91 -18.69
C VAL A 34 1.80 5.63 -17.44
N GLY A 35 1.92 6.97 -17.49
CA GLY A 35 2.33 7.77 -16.35
C GLY A 35 1.40 7.63 -15.14
N LEU A 36 0.09 7.70 -15.37
CA LEU A 36 -0.93 7.48 -14.34
C LEU A 36 -0.90 6.07 -13.76
N GLY A 37 -0.73 5.05 -14.61
CA GLY A 37 -0.65 3.66 -14.18
C GLY A 37 0.56 3.40 -13.27
N VAL A 38 1.74 3.93 -13.62
CA VAL A 38 2.94 3.85 -12.78
C VAL A 38 2.74 4.59 -11.45
N MET A 39 2.20 5.81 -11.47
CA MET A 39 1.91 6.61 -10.27
C MET A 39 1.01 5.85 -9.29
N LEU A 40 -0.10 5.30 -9.78
CA LEU A 40 -1.05 4.55 -8.97
C LEU A 40 -0.45 3.24 -8.42
N ALA A 41 0.35 2.54 -9.23
CA ALA A 41 1.04 1.33 -8.78
C ALA A 41 2.02 1.62 -7.63
N LEU A 42 2.83 2.68 -7.77
CA LEU A 42 3.78 3.11 -6.72
C LEU A 42 3.06 3.63 -5.47
N TYR A 43 1.95 4.35 -5.64
CA TYR A 43 1.14 4.82 -4.53
C TYR A 43 0.52 3.65 -3.73
N GLY A 44 -0.02 2.65 -4.43
CA GLY A 44 -0.51 1.42 -3.80
C GLY A 44 0.57 0.65 -3.04
N LEU A 45 1.77 0.56 -3.62
CA LEU A 45 2.94 -0.03 -2.96
C LEU A 45 3.32 0.74 -1.70
N GLY A 46 3.33 2.08 -1.76
CA GLY A 46 3.61 2.94 -0.61
C GLY A 46 2.64 2.73 0.54
N LEU A 47 1.33 2.63 0.25
CA LEU A 47 0.31 2.33 1.26
C LEU A 47 0.50 0.95 1.91
N LEU A 48 0.90 -0.05 1.12
CA LEU A 48 1.22 -1.39 1.61
C LEU A 48 2.41 -1.36 2.59
N LEU A 49 3.52 -0.73 2.19
CA LEU A 49 4.70 -0.57 3.05
C LEU A 49 4.37 0.19 4.33
N LEU A 50 3.62 1.29 4.22
CA LEU A 50 3.19 2.10 5.37
C LEU A 50 2.33 1.28 6.34
N SER A 51 1.44 0.43 5.82
CA SER A 51 0.63 -0.47 6.65
C SER A 51 1.49 -1.50 7.40
N GLY A 52 2.53 -2.04 6.76
CA GLY A 52 3.47 -2.97 7.38
C GLY A 52 4.27 -2.32 8.50
N VAL A 53 4.82 -1.13 8.24
CA VAL A 53 5.56 -0.34 9.25
C VAL A 53 4.68 -0.03 10.46
N TYR A 54 3.43 0.39 10.25
CA TYR A 54 2.49 0.62 11.35
C TYR A 54 2.21 -0.64 12.17
N GLY A 55 2.12 -1.80 11.52
CA GLY A 55 1.96 -3.10 12.19
C GLY A 55 3.14 -3.45 13.07
N GLU A 56 4.35 -3.30 12.56
CA GLU A 56 5.57 -3.53 13.33
C GLU A 56 5.71 -2.57 14.50
N LEU A 57 5.44 -1.27 14.30
CA LEU A 57 5.45 -0.29 15.39
C LEU A 57 4.44 -0.65 16.48
N LYS A 58 3.26 -1.12 16.10
CA LYS A 58 2.24 -1.57 17.06
C LYS A 58 2.72 -2.78 17.84
N ALA A 59 3.33 -3.77 17.17
CA ALA A 59 3.90 -4.96 17.81
C ALA A 59 5.03 -4.60 18.79
N VAL A 60 5.94 -3.70 18.40
CA VAL A 60 7.02 -3.20 19.28
C VAL A 60 6.45 -2.46 20.49
N ARG A 61 5.43 -1.61 20.29
CA ARG A 61 4.76 -0.90 21.38
C ARG A 61 4.12 -1.87 22.38
N GLU A 62 3.44 -2.92 21.90
CA GLU A 62 2.86 -3.94 22.76
C GLU A 62 3.92 -4.74 23.52
N ALA A 63 5.05 -5.07 22.87
CA ALA A 63 6.16 -5.77 23.51
C ALA A 63 6.83 -4.92 24.61
N LEU A 64 7.03 -3.62 24.37
CA LEU A 64 7.58 -2.70 25.37
C LEU A 64 6.63 -2.49 26.55
N GLY A 65 5.32 -2.35 26.29
CA GLY A 65 4.32 -2.24 27.36
C GLY A 65 4.31 -3.46 28.29
N LYS A 66 4.27 -4.67 27.72
CA LYS A 66 4.31 -5.92 28.51
C LYS A 66 5.56 -6.08 29.36
N ARG A 67 6.70 -5.52 28.92
CA ARG A 67 7.97 -5.58 29.66
C ARG A 67 8.03 -4.58 30.81
N TRP A 68 7.21 -3.54 30.79
CA TRP A 68 7.18 -2.49 31.82
C TRP A 68 6.15 -2.79 32.93
N ASP A 69 5.10 -3.56 32.61
CA ASP A 69 4.04 -3.96 33.55
C ASP A 69 4.33 -5.28 34.30
N GLY A 70 5.55 -5.85 34.14
CA GLY A 70 5.95 -7.16 34.70
C GLY A 70 7.12 -7.09 35.67
#